data_AF-A0A923T593-F1
#
_entry.id   AF-A0A923T593-F1
#
_cell.length_a   1.000
_cell.length_b   1.000
_cell.length_c   1.000
_cell.angle_alpha   90.00
_cell.angle_beta   90.00
_cell.angle_gamma   90.00
#
_symmetry.space_group_name_H-M   'P 1'
#
loop_
_entity.id
_entity.type
_entity.pdbx_description
1 polymer ?
#
loop_
_entity_poly.entity_id
_entity_poly.type
_entity_poly.pdbx_seq_one_letter_code
_entity_poly.pdbx_strand_id
1 'polypeptide(L)'
;TIETDSGVRRTTVTNSGGIFKFDELPVGGATLTVEPMDPQLERESLRIYFGAEQRMIANVGVNDRNIVAVVESLEISMPSGTVVAPGSRTPFVVRVSGQNVQSLIPSIWVDGGIGSLGAGNQFIASVPGTGKIRVRVLGREAELNVTVQ
;
A
#
# COMPACT_ATOMS: atom_id res chain seq x y z
N THR A 1 -12.41 5.68 2.06
CA THR A 1 -12.75 5.89 3.49
C THR A 1 -11.62 5.41 4.36
N ILE A 2 -11.29 6.15 5.42
CA ILE A 2 -10.35 5.77 6.47
C ILE A 2 -11.11 5.75 7.80
N GLU A 3 -10.95 4.69 8.57
CA GLU A 3 -11.57 4.49 9.89
C GLU A 3 -10.50 4.08 10.90
N THR A 4 -10.32 4.88 11.95
CA THR A 4 -9.32 4.62 13.01
C THR A 4 -9.85 3.65 14.05
N ASP A 5 -8.95 3.04 14.80
CA ASP A 5 -9.31 2.23 15.99
C ASP A 5 -10.05 3.03 17.06
N SER A 6 -9.84 4.35 17.10
CA SER A 6 -10.57 5.25 18.00
C SER A 6 -11.98 5.59 17.52
N GLY A 7 -12.42 5.05 16.38
CA GLY A 7 -13.74 5.27 15.80
C GLY A 7 -13.87 6.53 14.92
N VAL A 8 -12.79 7.31 14.76
CA VAL A 8 -12.79 8.45 13.83
C VAL A 8 -12.87 7.93 12.39
N ARG A 9 -13.86 8.40 11.64
CA ARG A 9 -14.09 8.04 10.23
C ARG A 9 -13.98 9.28 9.33
N ARG A 10 -13.24 9.17 8.24
CA ARG A 10 -13.13 10.20 7.18
C ARG A 10 -13.35 9.58 5.80
N THR A 11 -14.08 10.26 4.93
CA THR A 11 -14.37 9.81 3.56
C THR A 11 -14.01 10.92 2.58
N THR A 12 -13.40 10.55 1.45
CA THR A 12 -13.06 11.44 0.34
C THR A 12 -13.25 10.70 -0.98
N VAL A 13 -13.34 11.45 -2.08
CA VAL A 13 -13.47 10.95 -3.45
C VAL A 13 -12.18 11.24 -4.20
N THR A 14 -11.74 10.32 -5.07
CA THR A 14 -10.58 10.54 -5.95
C THR A 14 -10.80 11.73 -6.87
N ASN A 15 -9.72 12.44 -7.17
CA ASN A 15 -9.74 13.38 -8.28
C ASN A 15 -9.71 12.63 -9.63
N SER A 16 -9.77 13.39 -10.74
CA SER A 16 -9.71 12.85 -12.10
C SER A 16 -8.42 12.08 -12.43
N GLY A 17 -7.37 12.21 -11.62
CA GLY A 17 -6.12 11.45 -11.74
C GLY A 17 -6.08 10.18 -10.88
N GLY A 18 -7.17 9.80 -10.22
CA GLY A 18 -7.21 8.63 -9.33
C GLY A 18 -6.43 8.81 -8.03
N ILE A 19 -6.06 10.05 -7.68
CA ILE A 19 -5.25 10.33 -6.49
C ILE A 19 -6.20 10.55 -5.30
N PHE A 20 -5.94 9.81 -4.23
CA PHE A 20 -6.53 10.03 -2.91
C PHE A 20 -5.57 10.87 -2.05
N LYS A 21 -6.08 11.91 -1.39
CA LYS A 21 -5.30 12.68 -0.41
C LYS A 21 -6.13 12.93 0.83
N PHE A 22 -5.54 12.62 1.99
CA PHE A 22 -5.99 13.11 3.29
C PHE A 22 -4.92 14.09 3.78
N ASP A 23 -5.32 15.30 4.16
CA ASP A 23 -4.36 16.31 4.61
C ASP A 23 -3.75 15.96 5.98
N GLU A 24 -4.51 15.24 6.81
CA GLU A 24 -4.07 14.71 8.09
C GLU A 24 -4.44 13.23 8.18
N LEU A 25 -3.42 12.40 8.44
CA LEU A 25 -3.60 10.99 8.71
C LEU A 25 -3.56 10.76 10.22
N PRO A 26 -4.45 9.92 10.76
CA PRO A 26 -4.51 9.64 12.18
C PRO A 26 -3.27 8.86 12.60
N VAL A 27 -2.77 9.05 13.82
CA VAL A 27 -1.70 8.19 14.37
C VAL A 27 -2.29 6.89 14.90
N GLY A 28 -1.62 5.77 14.65
CA GLY A 28 -2.03 4.46 15.12
C GLY A 28 -2.74 3.61 14.07
N GLY A 29 -3.44 2.57 14.52
CA GLY A 29 -4.12 1.61 13.65
C GLY A 29 -5.37 2.17 12.98
N ALA A 30 -5.54 1.83 11.71
CA ALA A 30 -6.70 2.21 10.92
C ALA A 30 -7.00 1.22 9.79
N THR A 31 -8.24 1.25 9.33
CA THR A 31 -8.73 0.53 8.16
C THR A 31 -8.95 1.51 7.03
N LEU A 32 -8.27 1.28 5.90
CA LEU A 32 -8.48 2.01 4.65
C LEU A 32 -9.36 1.18 3.74
N THR A 33 -10.55 1.69 3.39
CA THR A 33 -11.48 1.06 2.44
C THR A 33 -11.58 1.91 1.18
N VAL A 34 -11.35 1.30 0.03
CA VAL A 34 -11.58 1.90 -1.29
C VAL A 34 -12.83 1.27 -1.90
N GLU A 35 -13.77 2.13 -2.27
CA GLU A 35 -15.04 1.77 -2.86
C GLU A 35 -15.11 2.37 -4.27
N PRO A 36 -14.95 1.55 -5.32
CA PRO A 36 -15.05 2.02 -6.70
C PRO A 36 -16.47 2.48 -7.04
N MET A 37 -16.59 3.50 -7.89
CA MET A 37 -17.88 3.88 -8.48
C MET A 37 -18.32 2.92 -9.58
N ASP A 38 -17.37 2.28 -10.26
CA ASP A 38 -17.66 1.26 -11.27
C ASP A 38 -18.04 -0.05 -10.57
N PRO A 39 -19.26 -0.57 -10.76
CA PRO A 39 -19.71 -1.81 -10.13
C PRO A 39 -18.94 -3.06 -10.61
N GLN A 40 -18.20 -2.97 -11.72
CA GLN A 40 -17.33 -4.06 -12.18
C GLN A 40 -16.05 -4.16 -11.37
N LEU A 41 -15.68 -3.14 -10.59
CA LEU A 41 -14.48 -3.18 -9.76
C LEU A 41 -14.79 -3.69 -8.34
N GLU A 42 -13.83 -4.41 -7.76
CA GLU A 42 -13.91 -4.88 -6.38
C GLU A 42 -13.57 -3.80 -5.36
N ARG A 43 -14.32 -3.78 -4.25
CA ARG A 43 -13.95 -3.01 -3.07
C ARG A 43 -12.71 -3.64 -2.43
N GLU A 44 -11.81 -2.79 -1.94
CA GLU A 44 -10.59 -3.25 -1.25
C GLU A 44 -10.56 -2.66 0.17
N SER A 45 -10.03 -3.41 1.13
CA SER A 45 -9.88 -2.94 2.52
C SER A 45 -8.57 -3.39 3.13
N LEU A 46 -7.72 -2.42 3.50
CA LEU A 46 -6.37 -2.64 4.02
C LEU A 46 -6.28 -2.22 5.49
N ARG A 47 -5.57 -3.02 6.28
CA ARG A 47 -5.19 -2.65 7.65
C ARG A 47 -3.82 -1.99 7.64
N ILE A 48 -3.72 -0.80 8.22
CA ILE A 48 -2.51 0.03 8.17
C ILE A 48 -2.24 0.63 9.55
N TYR A 49 -0.97 0.74 9.94
CA TYR A 49 -0.54 1.50 11.11
C TYR A 49 0.20 2.78 10.70
N PHE A 50 -0.33 3.92 11.14
CA PHE A 50 0.16 5.24 10.79
C PHE A 50 1.07 5.84 11.87
N GLY A 51 2.19 6.43 11.44
CA GLY A 51 3.09 7.25 12.26
C GLY A 51 2.79 8.76 12.18
N ALA A 52 3.36 9.53 13.11
CA ALA A 52 3.03 10.94 13.35
C ALA A 52 3.23 11.92 12.17
N GLU A 53 4.05 11.58 11.17
CA GLU A 53 4.39 12.49 10.05
C GLU A 53 4.28 11.86 8.65
N GLN A 54 3.56 10.74 8.49
CA GLN A 54 3.52 10.02 7.23
C GLN A 54 2.63 10.71 6.17
N ARG A 55 3.11 10.76 4.90
CA ARG A 55 2.43 11.49 3.80
C ARG A 55 1.96 10.64 2.61
N MET A 56 2.37 9.38 2.46
CA MET A 56 1.77 8.49 1.45
C MET A 56 1.94 7.02 1.84
N ILE A 57 0.83 6.31 2.06
CA ILE A 57 0.87 5.12 2.91
C ILE A 57 0.26 3.90 2.24
N ALA A 58 -0.58 4.08 1.21
CA ALA A 58 -1.02 2.99 0.36
C ALA A 58 -1.21 3.45 -1.09
N ASN A 59 -0.85 2.60 -2.03
CA ASN A 59 -1.36 2.58 -3.38
C ASN A 59 -2.35 1.41 -3.45
N VAL A 60 -3.65 1.68 -3.55
CA VAL A 60 -4.68 0.62 -3.51
C VAL A 60 -5.07 0.27 -4.94
N GLY A 61 -4.70 -0.94 -5.36
CA GLY A 61 -5.13 -1.50 -6.64
C GLY A 61 -6.52 -2.09 -6.51
N VAL A 62 -7.47 -1.61 -7.33
CA VAL A 62 -8.80 -2.19 -7.48
C VAL A 62 -8.84 -2.98 -8.78
N ASN A 63 -9.31 -4.22 -8.71
CA ASN A 63 -9.32 -5.16 -9.83
C ASN A 63 -10.76 -5.43 -10.28
N ASP A 64 -10.93 -5.83 -11.54
CA ASP A 64 -12.23 -6.22 -12.10
C ASP A 64 -12.75 -7.52 -11.44
N ARG A 65 -14.02 -7.54 -11.06
CA ARG A 65 -14.73 -8.69 -10.46
C ARG A 65 -14.77 -9.90 -11.37
N ASN A 66 -14.74 -9.69 -12.68
CA ASN A 66 -14.81 -10.75 -13.69
C ASN A 66 -13.42 -11.28 -14.06
N ILE A 67 -12.36 -10.78 -13.42
CA ILE A 67 -11.02 -11.27 -13.70
C ILE A 67 -10.90 -12.74 -13.27
N VAL A 68 -10.52 -13.60 -14.22
CA VAL A 68 -10.30 -15.04 -13.98
C VAL A 68 -8.81 -15.34 -13.77
N ALA A 69 -8.13 -14.48 -13.02
CA ALA A 69 -6.71 -14.63 -12.74
C ALA A 69 -6.47 -15.60 -11.57
N VAL A 70 -5.40 -16.37 -11.66
CA VAL A 70 -4.92 -17.22 -10.58
C VAL A 70 -3.57 -16.69 -10.12
N VAL A 71 -3.51 -16.18 -8.89
CA VAL A 71 -2.25 -15.76 -8.27
C VAL A 71 -1.61 -16.96 -7.56
N GLU A 72 -0.55 -17.49 -8.16
CA GLU A 72 0.23 -18.61 -7.65
C GLU A 72 1.33 -18.14 -6.70
N SER A 73 2.02 -17.05 -7.04
CA SER A 73 3.02 -16.42 -6.18
C SER A 73 2.92 -14.90 -6.18
N LEU A 74 3.24 -14.32 -5.03
CA LEU A 74 3.36 -12.88 -4.82
C LEU A 74 4.63 -12.62 -4.02
N GLU A 75 5.54 -11.86 -4.59
CA GLU A 75 6.84 -11.56 -3.99
C GLU A 75 7.12 -10.07 -3.99
N ILE A 76 7.79 -9.60 -2.95
CA ILE A 76 8.33 -8.26 -2.86
C ILE A 76 9.80 -8.33 -2.47
N SER A 77 10.64 -7.53 -3.14
CA SER A 77 12.07 -7.44 -2.84
C SER A 77 12.60 -6.03 -3.02
N MET A 78 13.66 -5.69 -2.30
CA MET A 78 14.39 -4.43 -2.45
C MET A 78 15.81 -4.77 -2.92
N PRO A 79 16.13 -4.57 -4.21
CA PRO A 79 17.39 -5.06 -4.80
C PRO A 79 18.65 -4.52 -4.12
N SER A 80 18.57 -3.31 -3.56
CA SER A 80 19.67 -2.66 -2.83
C SER A 80 19.82 -3.13 -1.38
N GLY A 81 18.97 -4.04 -0.90
CA GLY A 81 18.90 -4.46 0.50
C GLY A 81 17.83 -3.71 1.29
N THR A 82 17.49 -4.24 2.48
CA THR A 82 16.36 -3.78 3.32
C THR A 82 16.75 -2.82 4.43
N VAL A 83 18.03 -2.47 4.55
CA VAL A 83 18.53 -1.44 5.47
C VAL A 83 18.80 -0.18 4.65
N VAL A 84 18.13 0.92 4.99
CA VAL A 84 18.16 2.16 4.20
C VAL A 84 18.34 3.39 5.10
N ALA A 85 18.94 4.44 4.57
CA ALA A 85 19.15 5.69 5.31
C ALA A 85 17.87 6.56 5.36
N PRO A 86 17.62 7.32 6.44
CA PRO A 86 16.58 8.35 6.46
C PRO A 86 16.67 9.30 5.27
N GLY A 87 15.53 9.63 4.65
CA GLY A 87 15.45 10.50 3.47
C GLY A 87 15.82 9.83 2.14
N SER A 88 16.32 8.58 2.16
CA SER A 88 16.62 7.85 0.92
C SER A 88 15.36 7.46 0.15
N ARG A 89 15.54 7.30 -1.17
CA ARG A 89 14.53 6.79 -2.09
C ARG A 89 15.02 5.48 -2.66
N THR A 90 14.39 4.38 -2.26
CA THR A 90 14.87 3.04 -2.56
C THR A 90 13.83 2.28 -3.37
N PRO A 91 14.14 1.85 -4.61
CA PRO A 91 13.20 1.09 -5.42
C PRO A 91 12.96 -0.30 -4.81
N PHE A 92 11.72 -0.77 -4.90
CA PHE A 92 11.36 -2.15 -4.62
C PHE A 92 10.63 -2.75 -5.82
N VAL A 93 10.68 -4.07 -5.93
CA VAL A 93 10.07 -4.83 -7.01
C VAL A 93 8.98 -5.70 -6.43
N VAL A 94 7.81 -5.65 -7.06
CA VAL A 94 6.70 -6.58 -6.82
C VAL A 94 6.62 -7.54 -8.00
N ARG A 95 6.58 -8.84 -7.73
CA ARG A 95 6.38 -9.88 -8.75
C ARG A 95 5.12 -10.64 -8.42
N VAL A 96 4.20 -10.68 -9.38
CA VAL A 96 2.98 -11.49 -9.34
C VAL A 96 3.14 -12.56 -10.41
N SER A 97 2.98 -13.82 -10.03
CA SER A 97 3.08 -14.94 -10.97
C SER A 97 1.83 -15.81 -10.89
N GLY A 98 1.48 -16.41 -12.03
CA GLY A 98 0.34 -17.29 -12.18
C GLY A 98 -0.35 -17.08 -13.53
N GLN A 99 -1.65 -17.37 -13.60
CA GLN A 99 -2.42 -17.32 -14.84
C GLN A 99 -3.19 -16.01 -14.95
N ASN A 100 -3.12 -15.36 -16.13
CA ASN A 100 -3.83 -14.11 -16.45
C ASN A 100 -3.57 -12.95 -15.45
N VAL A 101 -2.37 -12.89 -14.87
CA VAL A 101 -2.01 -11.90 -13.83
C VAL A 101 -1.56 -10.55 -14.38
N GLN A 102 -1.41 -10.38 -15.70
CA GLN A 102 -0.77 -9.21 -16.31
C GLN A 102 -1.54 -7.91 -16.12
N SER A 103 -2.87 -7.99 -15.99
CA SER A 103 -3.73 -6.83 -15.75
C SER A 103 -3.98 -6.54 -14.27
N LEU A 104 -3.43 -7.37 -13.37
CA LEU A 104 -3.66 -7.19 -11.94
C LEU A 104 -2.90 -5.97 -11.42
N ILE A 105 -3.62 -5.15 -10.67
CA ILE A 105 -3.07 -3.98 -9.99
C ILE A 105 -2.91 -4.35 -8.51
N PRO A 106 -1.67 -4.45 -8.01
CA PRO A 106 -1.44 -4.75 -6.61
C PRO A 106 -1.77 -3.56 -5.72
N SER A 107 -2.35 -3.86 -4.56
CA SER A 107 -2.39 -2.94 -3.43
C SER A 107 -1.05 -3.01 -2.70
N ILE A 108 -0.41 -1.87 -2.45
CA ILE A 108 0.91 -1.77 -1.81
C ILE A 108 0.81 -0.73 -0.69
N TRP A 109 1.35 -1.01 0.50
CA TRP A 109 1.34 -0.05 1.60
C TRP A 109 2.57 -0.17 2.49
N VAL A 110 2.89 0.90 3.21
CA VAL A 110 3.95 0.92 4.22
C VAL A 110 3.34 0.84 5.60
N ASP A 111 3.85 -0.06 6.41
CA ASP A 111 3.41 -0.32 7.77
C ASP A 111 4.54 -0.03 8.78
N GLY A 112 4.17 0.44 9.97
CA GLY A 112 5.12 0.72 11.05
C GLY A 112 5.73 2.12 11.08
N GLY A 113 5.19 3.08 10.34
CA GLY A 113 5.57 4.50 10.50
C GLY A 113 6.94 4.91 9.94
N ILE A 114 7.68 4.00 9.30
CA ILE A 114 9.08 4.22 8.90
C ILE A 114 9.28 5.05 7.62
N GLY A 115 8.23 5.22 6.82
CA GLY A 115 8.37 5.81 5.49
C GLY A 115 7.05 5.94 4.75
N SER A 116 7.17 6.19 3.45
CA SER A 116 6.06 6.36 2.53
C SER A 116 6.35 5.73 1.17
N LEU A 117 5.32 5.58 0.35
CA LEU A 117 5.45 5.19 -1.04
C LEU A 117 5.69 6.42 -1.92
N GLY A 118 6.64 6.31 -2.85
CA GLY A 118 6.86 7.23 -3.95
C GLY A 118 6.35 6.65 -5.28
N ALA A 119 6.47 7.45 -6.34
CA ALA A 119 6.13 7.02 -7.70
C ALA A 119 7.00 5.82 -8.14
N GLY A 120 6.42 4.93 -8.96
CA GLY A 120 7.16 3.83 -9.58
C GLY A 120 7.73 2.80 -8.60
N ASN A 121 6.98 2.45 -7.55
CA ASN A 121 7.40 1.50 -6.51
C ASN A 121 8.72 1.92 -5.81
N GLN A 122 8.73 3.15 -5.30
CA GLN A 122 9.81 3.65 -4.46
C GLN A 122 9.39 3.66 -3.00
N PHE A 123 10.26 3.20 -2.11
CA PHE A 123 10.14 3.45 -0.68
C PHE A 123 10.91 4.73 -0.35
N ILE A 124 10.25 5.68 0.31
CA ILE A 124 10.86 6.92 0.79
C ILE A 124 10.98 6.80 2.31
N ALA A 125 12.20 6.58 2.79
CA ALA A 125 12.50 6.45 4.21
C ALA A 125 12.34 7.80 4.93
N SER A 126 11.78 7.79 6.14
CA SER A 126 11.52 9.02 6.90
C SER A 126 12.07 8.94 8.32
N VAL A 127 11.51 8.07 9.14
CA VAL A 127 11.83 7.94 10.57
C VAL A 127 12.64 6.68 10.81
N PRO A 128 13.74 6.74 11.60
CA PRO A 128 14.47 5.55 12.01
C PRO A 128 13.59 4.52 12.72
N GLY A 129 13.82 3.24 12.44
CA GLY A 129 13.05 2.15 13.02
C GLY A 129 12.85 0.98 12.06
N THR A 130 12.03 0.01 12.47
CA THR A 130 11.71 -1.17 11.67
C THR A 130 10.23 -1.16 11.31
N GLY A 131 9.94 -1.45 10.06
CA GLY A 131 8.59 -1.54 9.53
C GLY A 131 8.52 -2.50 8.35
N LYS A 132 7.42 -2.46 7.60
CA LYS A 132 7.20 -3.38 6.48
C LYS A 132 6.67 -2.64 5.27
N ILE A 133 7.06 -3.10 4.08
CA ILE A 133 6.30 -2.84 2.85
C ILE A 133 5.44 -4.08 2.62
N ARG A 134 4.12 -3.89 2.51
CA ARG A 134 3.17 -4.97 2.28
C ARG A 134 2.54 -4.83 0.92
N VAL A 135 2.19 -5.97 0.33
CA VAL A 135 1.54 -6.06 -0.97
C VAL A 135 0.39 -7.05 -0.88
N ARG A 136 -0.73 -6.74 -1.53
CA ARG A 136 -1.86 -7.64 -1.68
C ARG A 136 -2.41 -7.62 -3.10
N VAL A 137 -2.75 -8.80 -3.62
CA VAL A 137 -3.43 -8.98 -4.91
C VAL A 137 -4.41 -10.15 -4.80
N LEU A 138 -5.69 -9.94 -5.11
CA LEU A 138 -6.73 -10.98 -5.09
C LEU A 138 -6.68 -11.87 -3.83
N GLY A 139 -6.55 -11.25 -2.64
CA GLY A 139 -6.49 -11.94 -1.35
C GLY A 139 -5.16 -12.61 -0.99
N ARG A 140 -4.16 -12.66 -1.90
CA ARG A 140 -2.79 -13.07 -1.57
C ARG A 140 -2.01 -11.89 -1.03
N GLU A 141 -1.19 -12.12 0.02
CA GLU A 141 -0.34 -11.10 0.62
C GLU A 141 1.15 -11.49 0.59
N ALA A 142 2.00 -10.49 0.47
CA ALA A 142 3.45 -10.59 0.68
C ALA A 142 3.95 -9.39 1.49
N GLU A 143 5.04 -9.58 2.21
CA GLU A 143 5.65 -8.53 3.04
C GLU A 143 7.17 -8.52 2.93
N LEU A 144 7.75 -7.33 3.03
CA LEU A 144 9.18 -7.09 3.11
C LEU A 144 9.48 -6.28 4.35
N ASN A 145 10.27 -6.83 5.28
CA ASN A 145 10.77 -6.09 6.42
C ASN A 145 11.82 -5.06 5.96
N VAL A 146 11.74 -3.84 6.46
CA VAL A 146 12.65 -2.73 6.15
C VAL A 146 13.08 -2.07 7.44
N THR A 147 14.37 -1.73 7.53
CA THR A 147 14.95 -1.00 8.65
C THR A 147 15.52 0.32 8.14
N VAL A 148 15.12 1.42 8.78
CA VAL A 148 15.64 2.77 8.53
C VAL A 148 16.66 3.12 9.61
N GLN A 149 17.91 3.41 9.24
CA GLN A 149 19.02 3.71 10.15
C GLN A 149 19.94 4.81 9.60
#